data_AF-A0A1I3FSS1-F1
#
_entry.id   AF-A0A1I3FSS1-F1
#
_cell.length_a   1.000
_cell.length_b   1.000
_cell.length_c   1.000
_cell.angle_alpha   90.00
_cell.angle_beta   90.00
_cell.angle_gamma   90.00
#
_symmetry.space_group_name_H-M   'P 1'
#
loop_
_entity.id
_entity.type
_entity.pdbx_description
1 polymer ?
#
loop_
_entity_poly.entity_id
_entity_poly.type
_entity_poly.pdbx_seq_one_letter_code
_entity_poly.pdbx_strand_id
1 'polypeptide(L)'
;RVLNIVDDFNRECVGQLAETSISGRRLARFLDEIAQQRSLPASIVCDNGPELTSKAMFFRARERKVTLAFIQPGKPTQNAFIESFNGKFRDGCLNQHWFLSLADARHEITQWRTHYNHVRPHSSLGYLPPVAYAEQCA
;
A
#
# COMPACT_ATOMS: atom_id res chain seq x y z
N ARG A 1 -9.71 -9.99 -1.13
CA ARG A 1 -9.08 -8.83 -1.80
C ARG A 1 -7.94 -8.32 -0.93
N VAL A 2 -6.89 -7.75 -1.53
CA VAL A 2 -5.82 -7.08 -0.80
C VAL A 2 -5.66 -5.69 -1.40
N LEU A 3 -5.72 -4.65 -0.57
CA LEU A 3 -5.38 -3.28 -0.97
C LEU A 3 -3.99 -2.95 -0.45
N ASN A 4 -3.12 -2.48 -1.34
CA ASN A 4 -1.73 -2.20 -1.04
C ASN A 4 -1.48 -0.70 -1.04
N ILE A 5 -0.68 -0.23 -0.09
CA ILE A 5 -0.22 1.16 0.01
C ILE A 5 1.30 1.11 -0.03
N VAL A 6 1.89 1.86 -0.95
CA VAL A 6 3.33 1.93 -1.16
C VAL A 6 3.76 3.39 -1.15
N ASP A 7 4.93 3.65 -0.60
CA ASP A 7 5.58 4.94 -0.65
C ASP A 7 6.38 5.08 -1.96
N ASP A 8 6.13 6.14 -2.70
CA ASP A 8 6.74 6.37 -4.02
C ASP A 8 8.21 6.75 -3.95
N PHE A 9 8.67 7.32 -2.82
CA PHE A 9 10.04 7.77 -2.64
C PHE A 9 10.97 6.59 -2.30
N ASN A 10 10.70 5.86 -1.23
CA ASN A 10 11.58 4.80 -0.72
C ASN A 10 11.14 3.37 -1.08
N ARG A 11 10.03 3.22 -1.82
CA ARG A 11 9.42 1.92 -2.18
C ARG A 11 8.90 1.11 -1.01
N GLU A 12 8.78 1.67 0.19
CA GLU A 12 8.28 0.95 1.35
C GLU A 12 6.83 0.52 1.12
N CYS A 13 6.51 -0.74 1.40
CA CYS A 13 5.13 -1.15 1.57
C CYS A 13 4.62 -0.65 2.93
N VAL A 14 3.87 0.45 2.90
CA VAL A 14 3.29 1.15 4.04
C VAL A 14 2.19 0.35 4.73
N GLY A 15 1.44 -0.44 3.96
CA GLY A 15 0.36 -1.24 4.49
C GLY A 15 -0.32 -2.14 3.46
N GLN A 16 -0.85 -3.27 3.93
CA GLN A 16 -1.65 -4.19 3.13
C GLN A 16 -2.91 -4.56 3.90
N LEU A 17 -4.07 -4.27 3.30
CA LEU A 17 -5.37 -4.56 3.88
C LEU A 17 -5.99 -5.78 3.19
N ALA A 18 -5.86 -6.96 3.82
CA ALA A 18 -6.43 -8.21 3.34
C ALA A 18 -7.80 -8.50 3.99
N GLU A 19 -8.86 -8.41 3.19
CA GLU A 19 -10.26 -8.65 3.60
C GLU A 19 -11.09 -9.28 2.47
N THR A 20 -12.21 -9.90 2.82
CA THR A 20 -13.17 -10.45 1.83
C THR A 20 -13.78 -9.34 0.98
N SER A 21 -14.12 -8.20 1.60
CA SER A 21 -14.56 -6.97 0.94
C SER A 21 -13.93 -5.76 1.64
N ILE A 22 -13.63 -4.70 0.88
CA ILE A 22 -13.01 -3.49 1.40
C ILE A 22 -13.96 -2.33 1.10
N SER A 23 -14.59 -1.80 2.15
CA SER A 23 -15.40 -0.59 2.03
C SER A 23 -14.55 0.66 2.24
N GLY A 24 -14.99 1.80 1.71
CA GLY A 24 -14.31 3.07 1.95
C GLY A 24 -14.21 3.46 3.44
N ARG A 25 -15.19 3.08 4.28
CA ARG A 25 -15.10 3.28 5.74
C ARG A 25 -13.98 2.45 6.36
N ARG A 26 -13.83 1.20 5.91
CA ARG A 26 -12.79 0.31 6.42
C ARG A 26 -11.41 0.80 5.99
N LEU A 27 -11.27 1.21 4.73
CA LEU A 27 -10.03 1.78 4.22
C LEU A 27 -9.66 3.07 4.97
N ALA A 28 -10.61 3.97 5.20
CA ALA A 28 -10.34 5.19 5.95
C ALA A 28 -9.87 4.90 7.38
N ARG A 29 -10.47 3.90 8.05
CA ARG A 29 -10.00 3.43 9.36
C ARG A 29 -8.58 2.85 9.29
N PHE A 30 -8.27 2.09 8.24
CA PHE A 30 -6.93 1.54 8.03
C PHE A 30 -5.88 2.64 7.85
N LEU A 31 -6.23 3.71 7.12
CA LEU A 31 -5.36 4.90 7.02
C LEU A 31 -5.20 5.61 8.37
N ASP A 32 -6.27 5.71 9.17
CA ASP A 32 -6.19 6.24 10.55
C ASP A 32 -5.28 5.36 11.45
N GLU A 33 -5.33 4.03 11.31
CA GLU A 33 -4.45 3.08 12.01
C GLU A 33 -2.98 3.31 11.62
N ILE A 34 -2.70 3.47 10.33
CA ILE A 34 -1.34 3.78 9.83
C ILE A 34 -0.87 5.14 10.36
N ALA A 35 -1.74 6.14 10.39
CA ALA A 35 -1.42 7.50 10.86
C ALA A 35 -1.06 7.58 12.35
N GLN A 36 -1.33 6.54 13.14
CA GLN A 36 -0.86 6.45 14.53
C GLN A 36 0.63 6.12 14.62
N GLN A 37 1.20 5.52 13.57
CA GLN A 37 2.57 5.02 13.55
C GLN A 37 3.52 5.88 12.70
N ARG A 38 2.96 6.70 11.79
CA ARG A 38 3.73 7.55 10.88
C ARG A 38 3.02 8.85 10.59
N SER A 39 3.79 9.86 10.17
CA SER A 39 3.24 11.11 9.68
C SER A 39 2.38 10.90 8.44
N LEU A 40 1.31 11.69 8.32
CA LEU A 40 0.45 11.68 7.14
C LEU A 40 1.15 12.31 5.93
N PRO A 41 0.98 11.76 4.72
CA PRO A 41 1.49 12.36 3.51
C PRO A 41 0.65 13.59 3.11
N ALA A 42 1.23 14.48 2.29
CA ALA A 42 0.48 15.59 1.71
C ALA A 42 -0.60 15.11 0.73
N SER A 43 -0.31 14.06 -0.03
CA SER A 43 -1.23 13.48 -0.99
C SER A 43 -1.13 11.96 -1.05
N ILE A 44 -2.22 11.31 -1.47
CA ILE A 44 -2.28 9.88 -1.77
C ILE A 44 -2.76 9.75 -3.22
N VAL A 45 -1.97 9.09 -4.06
CA VAL A 45 -2.38 8.76 -5.44
C VAL A 45 -3.32 7.56 -5.40
N CYS A 46 -4.45 7.67 -6.09
CA CYS A 46 -5.55 6.72 -6.02
C CYS A 46 -6.02 6.33 -7.42
N ASP A 47 -6.42 5.07 -7.59
CA ASP A 47 -7.24 4.69 -8.74
C ASP A 47 -8.70 5.16 -8.55
N ASN A 48 -9.54 4.94 -9.56
CA ASN A 48 -10.96 5.32 -9.52
C ASN A 48 -11.84 4.25 -8.85
N GLY A 49 -11.28 3.45 -7.94
CA GLY A 49 -11.99 2.40 -7.22
C GLY A 49 -13.13 2.97 -6.34
N PRO A 50 -14.24 2.21 -6.18
CA PRO A 50 -15.40 2.65 -5.40
C PRO A 50 -15.08 2.87 -3.90
N GLU A 51 -14.10 2.13 -3.36
CA GLU A 51 -13.61 2.34 -1.99
C GLU A 51 -12.97 3.73 -1.81
N LEU A 52 -12.19 4.18 -2.79
CA LEU A 52 -11.42 5.43 -2.78
C LEU A 52 -12.31 6.64 -3.11
N THR A 53 -13.27 6.48 -4.03
CA THR A 53 -14.23 7.53 -4.41
C THR A 53 -15.40 7.67 -3.43
N SER A 54 -15.41 6.92 -2.33
CA SER A 54 -16.48 6.94 -1.34
C SER A 54 -16.53 8.25 -0.52
N LYS A 55 -17.74 8.62 -0.05
CA LYS A 55 -17.92 9.75 0.88
C LYS A 55 -17.08 9.62 2.15
N ALA A 56 -16.92 8.40 2.66
CA ALA A 56 -16.13 8.14 3.87
C ALA A 56 -14.66 8.52 3.67
N MET A 57 -14.07 8.13 2.54
CA MET A 57 -12.70 8.51 2.17
C MET A 57 -12.58 10.02 1.95
N PHE A 58 -13.52 10.62 1.22
CA PHE A 58 -13.53 12.07 0.97
C PHE A 58 -13.53 12.89 2.27
N PHE A 59 -14.45 12.60 3.20
CA PHE A 59 -14.54 13.34 4.46
C PHE A 59 -13.31 13.11 5.34
N ARG A 60 -12.83 11.87 5.43
CA ARG A 60 -11.62 11.56 6.23
C ARG A 60 -10.37 12.22 5.68
N ALA A 61 -10.15 12.20 4.37
CA ALA A 61 -9.03 12.89 3.75
C ALA A 61 -9.07 14.39 4.03
N ARG A 62 -10.27 15.01 3.94
CA ARG A 62 -10.46 16.43 4.27
C ARG A 62 -10.17 16.74 5.74
N GLU A 63 -10.66 15.93 6.67
CA GLU A 63 -10.40 16.08 8.11
C GLU A 63 -8.90 15.97 8.44
N ARG A 64 -8.21 15.04 7.78
CA ARG A 64 -6.77 14.80 7.94
C ARG A 64 -5.89 15.74 7.10
N LYS A 65 -6.49 16.63 6.30
CA LYS A 65 -5.81 17.54 5.36
C LYS A 65 -4.89 16.81 4.37
N VAL A 66 -5.31 15.62 3.92
CA VAL A 66 -4.62 14.83 2.90
C VAL A 66 -5.35 14.98 1.57
N THR A 67 -4.63 15.25 0.49
CA THR A 67 -5.22 15.32 -0.86
C THR A 67 -5.32 13.93 -1.49
N LEU A 68 -6.52 13.52 -1.89
CA LEU A 68 -6.70 12.33 -2.74
C LEU A 68 -6.49 12.72 -4.20
N ALA A 69 -5.41 12.25 -4.81
CA ALA A 69 -5.04 12.51 -6.20
C ALA A 69 -5.44 11.33 -7.09
N PHE A 70 -6.56 11.45 -7.78
CA PHE A 70 -7.04 10.38 -8.66
C PHE A 70 -6.28 10.36 -9.99
N ILE A 71 -5.87 9.17 -10.43
CA ILE A 71 -5.24 8.97 -11.74
C ILE A 71 -6.23 9.29 -12.87
N GLN A 72 -5.69 9.80 -13.98
CA GLN A 72 -6.49 10.08 -15.16
C GLN A 72 -6.87 8.77 -15.87
N PRO A 73 -8.13 8.63 -16.33
CA PRO A 73 -8.51 7.52 -17.18
C PRO A 73 -7.58 7.40 -18.39
N GLY A 74 -7.09 6.18 -18.66
CA GLY A 74 -6.19 5.91 -19.78
C GLY A 74 -4.72 6.28 -19.55
N LYS A 75 -4.30 6.66 -18.34
CA LYS A 75 -2.89 6.95 -18.00
C LYS A 75 -2.30 5.95 -17.00
N PRO A 76 -1.99 4.70 -17.43
CA PRO A 76 -1.48 3.65 -16.54
C PRO A 76 -0.11 3.98 -15.91
N THR A 77 0.67 4.87 -16.54
CA THR A 77 1.97 5.29 -16.02
C THR A 77 1.90 6.03 -14.69
N GLN A 78 0.76 6.67 -14.38
CA GLN A 78 0.54 7.33 -13.09
C GLN A 78 0.41 6.34 -11.92
N ASN A 79 0.19 5.06 -12.21
CA ASN A 79 0.06 3.98 -11.23
C ASN A 79 1.26 3.01 -11.28
N ALA A 80 2.32 3.33 -12.03
CA ALA A 80 3.35 2.35 -12.38
C ALA A 80 4.04 1.70 -11.17
N PHE A 81 4.22 2.43 -10.07
CA PHE A 81 4.88 1.91 -8.88
C PHE A 81 4.05 0.87 -8.15
N ILE A 82 2.77 1.16 -7.91
CA ILE A 82 1.87 0.19 -7.26
C ILE A 82 1.59 -1.00 -8.17
N GLU A 83 1.50 -0.82 -9.50
CA GLU A 83 1.38 -1.95 -10.44
C GLU A 83 2.61 -2.85 -10.41
N SER A 84 3.81 -2.25 -10.42
CA SER A 84 5.08 -2.99 -10.30
C SER A 84 5.20 -3.71 -8.96
N PHE A 85 4.68 -3.13 -7.87
CA PHE A 85 4.60 -3.77 -6.57
C PHE A 85 3.61 -4.94 -6.58
N ASN A 86 2.40 -4.73 -7.11
CA ASN A 86 1.35 -5.74 -7.18
C ASN A 86 1.78 -6.98 -7.97
N GLY A 87 2.56 -6.80 -9.05
CA GLY A 87 3.16 -7.92 -9.78
C GLY A 87 4.09 -8.75 -8.89
N LYS A 88 5.04 -8.12 -8.20
CA LYS A 88 5.97 -8.80 -7.29
C LYS A 88 5.27 -9.48 -6.12
N PHE A 89 4.26 -8.81 -5.55
CA PHE A 89 3.45 -9.36 -4.48
C PHE A 89 2.65 -10.58 -4.93
N ARG A 90 2.10 -10.53 -6.15
CA ARG A 90 1.41 -11.67 -6.73
C ARG A 90 2.35 -12.86 -6.93
N ASP A 91 3.50 -12.65 -7.56
CA ASP A 91 4.42 -13.74 -7.90
C ASP A 91 5.17 -14.28 -6.69
N GLY A 92 5.53 -13.41 -5.74
CA GLY A 92 6.33 -13.74 -4.57
C GLY A 92 5.54 -14.08 -3.31
N CYS A 93 4.23 -13.83 -3.27
CA CYS A 93 3.37 -14.18 -2.13
C CYS A 93 2.12 -14.93 -2.60
N LEU A 94 1.22 -14.28 -3.33
CA LEU A 94 -0.12 -14.83 -3.57
C LEU A 94 -0.10 -16.14 -4.38
N ASN A 95 0.78 -16.26 -5.37
CA ASN A 95 0.89 -17.45 -6.20
C ASN A 95 1.67 -18.59 -5.53
N GLN A 96 2.44 -18.30 -4.48
CA GLN A 96 3.28 -19.28 -3.78
C GLN A 96 2.53 -19.98 -2.65
N HIS A 97 1.35 -19.47 -2.25
CA HIS A 97 0.65 -19.93 -1.06
C HIS A 97 -0.78 -20.34 -1.39
N TRP A 98 -1.22 -21.44 -0.79
CA TRP A 98 -2.62 -21.80 -0.69
C TRP A 98 -3.13 -21.38 0.69
N PHE A 99 -3.98 -20.37 0.74
CA PHE A 99 -4.48 -19.83 2.02
C PHE A 99 -5.63 -20.70 2.56
N LEU A 100 -5.49 -21.15 3.80
CA LEU A 100 -6.51 -21.94 4.50
C LEU A 100 -7.63 -21.07 5.08
N SER A 101 -7.33 -19.81 5.40
CA SER A 101 -8.29 -18.86 5.95
C SER A 101 -7.86 -17.40 5.68
N LEU A 102 -8.74 -16.44 5.99
CA LEU A 102 -8.36 -15.03 5.93
C LEU A 102 -7.28 -14.67 6.96
N ALA A 103 -7.29 -15.32 8.12
CA ALA A 103 -6.28 -15.09 9.15
C ALA A 103 -4.90 -15.59 8.68
N ASP A 104 -4.88 -16.76 8.06
CA ASP A 104 -3.70 -17.34 7.42
C ASP A 104 -3.17 -16.43 6.31
N ALA A 105 -4.05 -15.97 5.40
CA ALA A 105 -3.66 -15.00 4.38
C ALA A 105 -3.05 -13.71 4.97
N ARG A 106 -3.63 -13.16 6.04
CA ARG A 106 -3.08 -11.97 6.72
C ARG A 106 -1.69 -12.23 7.30
N HIS A 107 -1.47 -13.42 7.84
CA HIS A 107 -0.18 -13.80 8.39
C HIS A 107 0.89 -13.84 7.31
N GLU A 108 0.67 -14.61 6.24
CA GLU A 108 1.61 -14.76 5.12
C GLU A 108 1.91 -13.43 4.42
N ILE A 109 0.88 -12.61 4.19
CA ILE A 109 1.03 -11.27 3.60
C ILE A 109 1.89 -10.38 4.51
N THR A 110 1.71 -10.45 5.83
CA THR A 110 2.52 -9.67 6.79
C THR A 110 3.97 -10.12 6.81
N GLN A 111 4.23 -11.43 6.75
CA GLN A 111 5.59 -11.96 6.64
C GLN A 111 6.25 -11.49 5.34
N TRP A 112 5.54 -11.59 4.21
CA TRP A 112 6.05 -11.15 2.93
C TRP A 112 6.36 -9.65 2.91
N ARG A 113 5.46 -8.82 3.49
CA ARG A 113 5.70 -7.37 3.66
C ARG A 113 6.96 -7.08 4.45
N THR A 114 7.16 -7.80 5.56
CA THR A 114 8.33 -7.65 6.43
C THR A 114 9.60 -7.97 5.65
N HIS A 115 9.62 -9.10 4.93
CA HIS A 115 10.74 -9.46 4.08
C HIS A 115 11.00 -8.43 2.95
N TYR A 116 9.94 -7.96 2.28
CA TYR A 116 10.03 -6.95 1.23
C TYR A 116 10.65 -5.64 1.74
N ASN A 117 10.25 -5.16 2.91
CA ASN A 117 10.70 -3.89 3.47
C ASN A 117 12.11 -3.95 4.10
N HIS A 118 12.48 -5.08 4.70
CA HIS A 118 13.71 -5.17 5.52
C HIS A 118 14.83 -6.01 4.91
N VAL A 119 14.53 -6.90 3.96
CA VAL A 119 15.52 -7.88 3.47
C VAL A 119 15.72 -7.80 1.97
N ARG A 120 14.65 -7.63 1.19
CA ARG A 120 14.71 -7.66 -0.26
C ARG A 120 15.54 -6.48 -0.80
N PRO A 121 16.56 -6.70 -1.65
CA PRO A 121 17.30 -5.60 -2.27
C PRO A 121 16.53 -5.01 -3.45
N HIS A 122 16.60 -3.69 -3.60
CA HIS A 122 15.95 -2.95 -4.69
C HIS A 122 16.99 -2.23 -5.55
N SER A 123 17.11 -2.59 -6.83
CA SER A 123 18.07 -1.96 -7.74
C SER A 123 17.86 -0.45 -7.88
N SER A 124 16.61 0.02 -7.84
CA SER A 124 16.26 1.45 -7.84
C SER A 124 16.71 2.20 -6.58
N LEU A 125 17.06 1.48 -5.51
CA LEU A 125 17.51 2.02 -4.22
C LEU A 125 18.97 1.65 -3.95
N GLY A 126 19.77 1.41 -5.00
CA GLY A 126 21.18 1.02 -4.83
C GLY A 126 21.35 -0.35 -4.17
N TYR A 127 20.41 -1.27 -4.39
CA TYR A 127 20.34 -2.61 -3.77
C TYR A 127 20.09 -2.61 -2.25
N LEU A 128 19.61 -1.49 -1.70
CA LEU A 128 19.15 -1.44 -0.32
C LEU A 128 17.69 -1.90 -0.19
N PRO A 129 17.31 -2.52 0.94
CA PRO A 129 15.91 -2.66 1.33
C PRO A 129 15.26 -1.29 1.58
N PRO A 130 13.94 -1.16 1.36
CA PRO A 130 13.21 0.10 1.55
C PRO A 130 13.47 0.80 2.89
N VAL A 131 13.48 0.04 4.00
CA VAL A 131 13.69 0.60 5.34
C VAL A 131 15.12 1.12 5.51
N ALA A 132 16.12 0.36 5.08
CA ALA A 132 17.52 0.78 5.14
C ALA A 132 17.78 2.02 4.27
N TYR A 133 17.13 2.11 3.11
CA TYR A 133 17.20 3.30 2.26
C TYR A 133 16.57 4.52 2.94
N ALA A 134 15.42 4.35 3.59
CA ALA A 134 14.74 5.43 4.32
C ALA A 134 15.60 5.97 5.48
N GLU A 135 16.27 5.09 6.22
CA GLU A 135 17.18 5.46 7.32
C GLU A 135 18.40 6.25 6.85
N GLN A 136 18.89 6.01 5.62
CA GLN A 136 20.01 6.76 5.06
C GLN A 136 19.62 8.15 4.53
N CYS A 137 18.33 8.36 4.25
CA CYS A 137 17.81 9.60 3.68
C CYS A 137 17.19 10.53 4.73
N ALA A 138 17.08 10.08 5.98
CA ALA A 138 16.56 10.84 7.13
C ALA A 138 17.64 11.72 7.75
#